data_AF-A0A2W6WTI5-F1
#
_entry.id   AF-A0A2W6WTI5-F1
#
_cell.length_a   1.000
_cell.length_b   1.000
_cell.length_c   1.000
_cell.angle_alpha   90.00
_cell.angle_beta   90.00
_cell.angle_gamma   90.00
#
_symmetry.space_group_name_H-M   'P 1'
#
loop_
_entity.id
_entity.type
_entity.pdbx_description
1 polymer ?
#
loop_
_entity_poly.entity_id
_entity_poly.type
_entity_poly.pdbx_seq_one_letter_code
_entity_poly.pdbx_strand_id
1 'polypeptide(L)'
;MTGTVSIRREAAISVGINGALSLAFFLAVFGTQPRLLAWATPDRLALDFVPQSIAVALMSALVPALIARRRVGGALRPILLRAAGFALAGAALGGLLALATGGLPPIGWSAALAIKIAYGGALGALVASLALRRMLSSAPII
;
A
#
# COMPACT_ATOMS: atom_id res chain seq x y z
N MET A 1 -28.20 0.19 14.60
CA MET A 1 -27.94 0.37 13.16
C MET A 1 -26.53 -0.13 12.83
N THR A 2 -26.39 -1.44 12.59
CA THR A 2 -25.12 -2.04 12.18
C THR A 2 -24.90 -1.75 10.70
N GLY A 3 -24.28 -0.61 10.40
CA GLY A 3 -23.91 -0.27 9.03
C GLY A 3 -23.02 -1.37 8.46
N THR A 4 -23.50 -2.03 7.41
CA THR A 4 -22.73 -3.06 6.70
C THR A 4 -21.43 -2.43 6.18
N VAL A 5 -20.29 -2.92 6.66
CA VAL A 5 -18.98 -2.47 6.18
C VAL A 5 -18.85 -2.93 4.72
N SER A 6 -19.08 -2.02 3.78
CA SER A 6 -18.94 -2.31 2.36
C SER A 6 -17.45 -2.41 2.00
N ILE A 7 -17.01 -3.62 1.65
CA ILE A 7 -15.63 -3.89 1.18
C ILE A 7 -15.27 -2.94 0.02
N ARG A 8 -16.21 -2.65 -0.89
CA ARG A 8 -15.98 -1.73 -2.01
C ARG A 8 -15.71 -0.30 -1.53
N ARG A 9 -16.46 0.17 -0.53
CA ARG A 9 -16.27 1.51 0.04
C ARG A 9 -14.91 1.61 0.73
N GLU A 10 -14.54 0.61 1.52
CA GLU A 10 -13.24 0.62 2.20
C GLU A 10 -12.08 0.50 1.20
N ALA A 11 -12.22 -0.31 0.16
CA ALA A 11 -11.25 -0.39 -0.92
C ALA A 11 -11.06 0.96 -1.61
N ALA A 12 -12.15 1.68 -1.93
CA ALA A 12 -12.08 3.01 -2.54
C ALA A 12 -11.41 4.05 -1.63
N ILE A 13 -11.73 4.04 -0.33
CA ILE A 13 -11.06 4.89 0.66
C ILE A 13 -9.56 4.57 0.71
N SER A 14 -9.21 3.28 0.72
CA SER A 14 -7.83 2.82 0.73
C SER A 14 -7.07 3.22 -0.55
N VAL A 15 -7.73 3.22 -1.71
CA VAL A 15 -7.15 3.76 -2.96
C VAL A 15 -6.80 5.23 -2.78
N GLY A 16 -7.73 6.04 -2.28
CA GLY A 16 -7.53 7.47 -2.09
C GLY A 16 -6.37 7.77 -1.12
N ILE A 17 -6.37 7.14 0.06
CA ILE A 17 -5.35 7.37 1.09
C ILE A 17 -3.97 6.90 0.59
N ASN A 18 -3.85 5.68 0.05
CA ASN A 18 -2.56 5.18 -0.40
C ASN A 18 -2.06 5.85 -1.67
N GLY A 19 -2.97 6.31 -2.54
CA GLY A 19 -2.63 7.15 -3.69
C GLY A 19 -2.03 8.49 -3.24
N ALA A 20 -2.65 9.16 -2.26
CA ALA A 20 -2.14 10.41 -1.70
C ALA A 20 -0.79 10.23 -0.97
N LEU A 21 -0.63 9.15 -0.20
CA LEU A 21 0.65 8.82 0.43
C LEU A 21 1.73 8.53 -0.62
N SER A 22 1.40 7.79 -1.67
CA SER A 22 2.33 7.49 -2.76
C SER A 22 2.77 8.76 -3.48
N LEU A 23 1.85 9.71 -3.72
CA LEU A 23 2.18 11.04 -4.22
C LEU A 23 3.15 11.75 -3.26
N ALA A 24 2.83 11.84 -1.98
CA ALA A 24 3.67 12.53 -1.01
C ALA A 24 5.10 11.94 -0.92
N PHE A 25 5.22 10.61 -0.86
CA PHE A 25 6.52 9.92 -0.88
C PHE A 25 7.27 10.17 -2.17
N PHE A 26 6.59 10.10 -3.32
CA PHE A 26 7.22 10.36 -4.60
C PHE A 26 7.79 11.78 -4.68
N LEU A 27 7.02 12.79 -4.26
CA LEU A 27 7.50 14.18 -4.23
C LEU A 27 8.66 14.36 -3.25
N ALA A 28 8.65 13.68 -2.11
CA ALA A 28 9.74 13.74 -1.13
C ALA A 28 11.04 13.12 -1.65
N VAL A 29 10.96 12.04 -2.44
CA VAL A 29 12.14 11.29 -2.93
C VAL A 29 12.65 11.84 -4.28
N PHE A 30 11.75 12.12 -5.22
CA PHE A 30 12.10 12.50 -6.60
C PHE A 30 11.99 14.01 -6.87
N GLY A 31 11.48 14.77 -5.90
CA GLY A 31 11.25 16.20 -6.02
C GLY A 31 10.05 16.57 -6.88
N THR A 32 9.85 17.87 -7.07
CA THR A 32 8.70 18.45 -7.80
C THR A 32 9.01 18.88 -9.23
N GLN A 33 10.28 18.82 -9.65
CA GLN A 33 10.71 19.29 -10.96
C GLN A 33 10.52 18.20 -12.03
N PRO A 34 9.78 18.48 -13.13
CA PRO A 34 9.64 17.53 -14.23
C PRO A 34 10.98 17.25 -14.92
N ARG A 35 11.38 15.98 -14.96
CA ARG A 35 12.60 15.49 -15.64
C ARG A 35 12.45 14.02 -16.03
N LEU A 36 13.46 13.46 -16.68
CA LEU A 36 13.56 12.00 -16.82
C LEU A 36 14.06 11.38 -15.51
N LEU A 37 13.49 10.24 -15.14
CA LEU A 37 13.86 9.47 -13.97
C LEU A 37 14.43 8.12 -14.41
N ALA A 38 15.62 7.79 -13.91
CA ALA A 38 16.23 6.48 -14.11
C ALA A 38 15.62 5.43 -13.17
N TRP A 39 15.39 4.22 -13.71
CA TRP A 39 14.92 3.09 -12.91
C TRP A 39 15.99 2.60 -11.92
N ALA A 40 17.24 2.55 -12.37
CA ALA A 40 18.41 2.27 -11.55
C ALA A 40 19.10 3.57 -11.10
N THR A 41 20.43 3.61 -11.07
CA THR A 41 21.18 4.83 -10.73
C THR A 41 21.00 5.92 -11.78
N PRO A 42 20.91 7.21 -11.39
CA PRO A 42 21.06 7.71 -10.01
C PRO A 42 19.76 7.72 -9.18
N ASP A 43 18.58 7.75 -9.81
CA ASP A 43 17.31 8.06 -9.13
C ASP A 43 16.72 6.90 -8.32
N ARG A 44 17.05 5.66 -8.70
CA ARG A 44 16.62 4.42 -8.03
C ARG A 44 15.09 4.27 -7.96
N LEU A 45 14.37 4.71 -9.00
CA LEU A 45 12.90 4.62 -9.08
C LEU A 45 12.36 3.19 -8.89
N ALA A 46 13.09 2.19 -9.37
CA ALA A 46 12.77 0.78 -9.20
C ALA A 46 12.88 0.34 -7.73
N LEU A 47 13.93 0.76 -7.01
CA LEU A 47 14.11 0.39 -5.61
C LEU A 47 13.06 1.00 -4.69
N ASP A 48 12.51 2.16 -5.05
CA ASP A 48 11.43 2.82 -4.30
C ASP A 48 10.13 1.98 -4.22
N PHE A 49 9.94 1.00 -5.11
CA PHE A 49 8.82 0.04 -4.96
C PHE A 49 8.88 -0.75 -3.65
N VAL A 50 10.07 -1.00 -3.09
CA VAL A 50 10.23 -1.72 -1.83
C VAL A 50 9.66 -0.94 -0.63
N PRO A 51 10.19 0.25 -0.26
CA PRO A 51 9.65 1.01 0.86
C PRO A 51 8.19 1.43 0.63
N GLN A 52 7.79 1.77 -0.60
CA GLN A 52 6.41 2.10 -0.92
C GLN A 52 5.47 0.91 -0.63
N SER A 53 5.82 -0.29 -1.09
CA SER A 53 4.96 -1.48 -0.91
C SER A 53 4.86 -1.91 0.55
N ILE A 54 5.96 -1.80 1.30
CA ILE A 54 5.97 -2.02 2.75
C ILE A 54 5.00 -1.07 3.43
N ALA A 55 5.14 0.24 3.18
CA ALA A 55 4.34 1.26 3.82
C ALA A 55 2.84 1.11 3.49
N VAL A 56 2.51 0.95 2.20
CA VAL A 56 1.13 0.78 1.74
C VAL A 56 0.50 -0.48 2.33
N ALA A 57 1.17 -1.63 2.25
CA ALA A 57 0.62 -2.88 2.77
C ALA A 57 0.46 -2.85 4.31
N LEU A 58 1.43 -2.27 5.01
CA LEU A 58 1.36 -2.10 6.47
C LEU A 58 0.18 -1.21 6.86
N MET A 59 0.07 -0.01 6.27
CA MET A 59 -0.96 0.96 6.61
C MET A 59 -2.37 0.47 6.27
N SER A 60 -2.55 -0.13 5.09
CA SER A 60 -3.83 -0.70 4.69
C SER A 60 -4.30 -1.84 5.58
N ALA A 61 -3.39 -2.60 6.20
CA ALA A 61 -3.75 -3.67 7.14
C ALA A 61 -3.91 -3.16 8.58
N LEU A 62 -3.07 -2.21 9.01
CA LEU A 62 -2.97 -1.78 10.41
C LEU A 62 -4.04 -0.77 10.78
N VAL A 63 -4.25 0.27 9.97
CA VAL A 63 -5.12 1.41 10.32
C VAL A 63 -6.57 0.96 10.57
N PRO A 64 -7.22 0.19 9.67
CA PRO A 64 -8.59 -0.27 9.90
C PRO A 64 -8.70 -1.17 11.14
N ALA A 65 -7.70 -2.03 11.37
CA ALA A 65 -7.68 -2.94 12.52
C ALA A 65 -7.53 -2.19 13.85
N LEU A 66 -6.70 -1.14 13.91
CA LEU A 66 -6.57 -0.30 15.10
C LEU A 66 -7.83 0.52 15.38
N ILE A 67 -8.49 1.03 14.34
CA ILE A 67 -9.78 1.73 14.48
C ILE A 67 -10.85 0.77 15.00
N ALA A 68 -10.93 -0.44 14.43
CA ALA A 68 -11.86 -1.47 14.90
C ALA A 68 -11.59 -1.84 16.37
N ARG A 69 -10.32 -2.08 16.72
CA ARG A 69 -9.90 -2.38 18.11
C ARG A 69 -10.33 -1.30 19.10
N ARG A 70 -10.24 -0.01 18.73
CA ARG A 70 -10.70 1.08 19.63
C ARG A 70 -12.19 1.00 19.94
N ARG A 71 -13.00 0.38 19.08
CA ARG A 71 -14.45 0.24 19.26
C ARG A 71 -14.85 -1.03 20.00
N VAL A 72 -14.17 -2.15 19.74
CA VAL A 72 -14.56 -3.48 20.27
C VAL A 72 -13.57 -4.08 21.26
N GLY A 73 -12.44 -3.42 21.52
CA GLY A 73 -11.35 -3.96 22.33
C GLY A 73 -10.52 -5.02 21.60
N GLY A 74 -9.74 -5.80 22.34
CA GLY A 74 -8.94 -6.92 21.83
C GLY A 74 -7.41 -6.73 21.91
N ALA A 75 -6.69 -7.84 21.73
CA ALA A 75 -5.24 -7.87 21.81
C ALA A 75 -4.58 -7.16 20.62
N LEU A 76 -3.52 -6.38 20.89
CA LEU A 76 -2.78 -5.66 19.86
C LEU A 76 -1.84 -6.59 19.06
N ARG A 77 -1.27 -7.60 19.71
CA ARG A 77 -0.25 -8.49 19.12
C ARG A 77 -0.71 -9.17 17.81
N PRO A 78 -1.90 -9.78 17.71
CA PRO A 78 -2.35 -10.40 16.47
C PRO A 78 -2.51 -9.40 15.31
N ILE A 79 -2.93 -8.17 15.61
CA ILE A 79 -3.06 -7.09 14.62
C ILE A 79 -1.68 -6.73 14.06
N LEU A 80 -0.70 -6.53 14.94
CA LEU A 80 0.67 -6.18 14.55
C LEU A 80 1.33 -7.29 13.73
N LEU A 81 1.22 -8.55 14.17
CA LEU A 81 1.79 -9.70 13.44
C LEU A 81 1.18 -9.85 12.04
N ARG A 82 -0.14 -9.65 11.92
CA ARG A 82 -0.81 -9.68 10.62
C ARG A 82 -0.34 -8.54 9.71
N ALA A 83 -0.28 -7.32 10.24
CA ALA A 83 0.17 -6.17 9.49
C ALA A 83 1.63 -6.33 9.04
N ALA A 84 2.50 -6.88 9.91
CA ALA A 84 3.87 -7.25 9.56
C ALA A 84 3.92 -8.29 8.43
N GLY A 85 3.05 -9.32 8.47
CA GLY A 85 2.95 -10.31 7.39
C GLY A 85 2.60 -9.68 6.04
N PHE A 86 1.65 -8.74 6.01
CA PHE A 86 1.33 -7.98 4.78
C PHE A 86 2.47 -7.08 4.34
N ALA A 87 3.16 -6.42 5.28
CA ALA A 87 4.32 -5.59 5.00
C ALA A 87 5.47 -6.39 4.37
N LEU A 88 5.74 -7.60 4.87
CA LEU A 88 6.74 -8.52 4.29
C LEU A 88 6.34 -9.00 2.90
N ALA A 89 5.07 -9.36 2.69
CA ALA A 89 4.57 -9.70 1.35
C ALA A 89 4.68 -8.52 0.38
N GLY A 90 4.38 -7.31 0.86
CA GLY A 90 4.58 -6.06 0.13
C GLY A 90 6.06 -5.82 -0.21
N ALA A 91 6.97 -6.05 0.73
CA ALA A 91 8.41 -5.95 0.50
C ALA A 91 8.87 -6.90 -0.61
N ALA A 92 8.42 -8.15 -0.58
CA ALA A 92 8.74 -9.15 -1.59
C ALA A 92 8.22 -8.73 -2.97
N LEU A 93 6.96 -8.28 -3.05
CA LEU A 93 6.38 -7.77 -4.31
C LEU A 93 7.16 -6.55 -4.82
N GLY A 94 7.46 -5.59 -3.95
CA GLY A 94 8.23 -4.39 -4.30
C GLY A 94 9.64 -4.74 -4.76
N GLY A 95 10.28 -5.74 -4.15
CA GLY A 95 11.59 -6.25 -4.56
C GLY A 95 11.57 -6.92 -5.93
N LEU A 96 10.56 -7.75 -6.20
CA LEU A 96 10.37 -8.36 -7.53
C LEU A 96 10.13 -7.30 -8.60
N LEU A 97 9.32 -6.27 -8.32
CA LEU A 97 9.11 -5.15 -9.23
C LEU A 97 10.39 -4.34 -9.44
N ALA A 98 11.18 -4.12 -8.39
CA ALA A 98 12.46 -3.44 -8.50
C ALA A 98 13.43 -4.19 -9.43
N LEU A 99 13.51 -5.52 -9.29
CA LEU A 99 14.32 -6.38 -10.17
C LEU A 99 13.79 -6.37 -11.61
N ALA A 100 12.48 -6.49 -11.80
CA ALA A 100 11.87 -6.55 -13.11
C ALA A 100 11.97 -5.23 -13.90
N THR A 101 12.03 -4.08 -13.21
CA THR A 101 12.01 -2.76 -13.84
C THR A 101 13.37 -2.06 -13.87
N GLY A 102 14.37 -2.53 -13.11
CA GLY A 102 15.67 -1.87 -12.99
C GLY A 102 16.45 -1.68 -14.31
N GLY A 103 16.19 -2.50 -15.33
CA GLY A 103 16.81 -2.41 -16.65
C GLY A 103 16.04 -1.58 -17.69
N LEU A 104 14.90 -0.99 -17.32
CA LEU A 104 14.09 -0.21 -18.25
C LEU A 104 14.73 1.16 -18.58
N PRO A 105 14.47 1.70 -19.78
CA PRO A 105 14.94 3.05 -20.12
C PRO A 105 14.28 4.11 -19.22
N PRO A 106 14.94 5.28 -19.03
CA PRO A 106 14.39 6.35 -18.22
C PRO A 106 12.98 6.75 -18.65
N ILE A 107 12.15 7.09 -17.67
CA ILE A 107 10.75 7.45 -17.87
C ILE A 107 10.50 8.91 -17.46
N GLY A 108 9.54 9.56 -18.10
CA GLY A 108 9.13 10.91 -17.71
C GLY A 108 8.56 10.96 -16.29
N TRP A 109 8.92 12.00 -15.53
CA TRP A 109 8.50 12.23 -14.14
C TRP A 109 6.98 12.07 -13.93
N SER A 110 6.15 12.66 -14.80
CA SER A 110 4.69 12.58 -14.68
C SER A 110 4.15 11.16 -14.88
N ALA A 111 4.76 10.42 -15.80
CA ALA A 111 4.39 9.03 -16.04
C ALA A 111 4.83 8.14 -14.86
N ALA A 112 6.04 8.35 -14.33
CA ALA A 112 6.50 7.68 -13.11
C ALA A 112 5.58 7.94 -11.91
N LEU A 113 5.18 9.21 -11.71
CA LEU A 113 4.24 9.58 -10.65
C LEU A 113 2.89 8.89 -10.82
N ALA A 114 2.33 8.92 -12.03
CA ALA A 114 1.05 8.28 -12.32
C ALA A 114 1.09 6.76 -12.03
N ILE A 115 2.17 6.09 -12.46
CA ILE A 115 2.41 4.66 -12.15
C ILE A 115 2.47 4.44 -10.65
N LYS A 116 3.20 5.27 -9.91
CA LYS A 116 3.38 5.12 -8.46
C LYS A 116 2.07 5.32 -7.70
N ILE A 117 1.26 6.32 -8.08
CA ILE A 117 -0.07 6.54 -7.49
C ILE A 117 -1.00 5.37 -7.80
N ALA A 118 -1.07 4.94 -9.06
CA ALA A 118 -1.94 3.84 -9.48
C ALA A 118 -1.54 2.53 -8.77
N TYR A 119 -0.23 2.26 -8.70
CA TYR A 119 0.31 1.10 -7.99
C TYR A 119 -0.02 1.12 -6.50
N GLY A 120 0.31 2.21 -5.79
CA GLY A 120 0.05 2.31 -4.36
C GLY A 120 -1.44 2.26 -4.02
N GLY A 121 -2.29 2.90 -4.82
CA GLY A 121 -3.74 2.82 -4.70
C GLY A 121 -4.26 1.39 -4.87
N ALA A 122 -3.85 0.71 -5.94
CA ALA A 122 -4.27 -0.67 -6.23
C ALA A 122 -3.79 -1.67 -5.16
N LEU A 123 -2.52 -1.59 -4.75
CA LEU A 123 -1.97 -2.42 -3.68
C LEU A 123 -2.72 -2.18 -2.37
N GLY A 124 -2.95 -0.93 -2.01
CA GLY A 124 -3.70 -0.57 -0.81
C GLY A 124 -5.11 -1.16 -0.82
N ALA A 125 -5.83 -1.02 -1.94
CA ALA A 125 -7.18 -1.58 -2.12
C ALA A 125 -7.21 -3.10 -1.95
N LEU A 126 -6.23 -3.78 -2.55
CA LEU A 126 -6.08 -5.23 -2.46
C LEU A 126 -5.86 -5.66 -1.01
N VAL A 127 -4.88 -5.06 -0.33
CA VAL A 127 -4.55 -5.41 1.06
C VAL A 127 -5.71 -5.12 2.00
N ALA A 128 -6.36 -3.96 1.88
CA ALA A 128 -7.54 -3.62 2.68
C ALA A 128 -8.68 -4.64 2.45
N SER A 129 -8.94 -5.00 1.19
CA SER A 129 -9.96 -6.00 0.84
C SER A 129 -9.65 -7.38 1.42
N LEU A 130 -8.39 -7.83 1.34
CA LEU A 130 -7.95 -9.12 1.89
C LEU A 130 -8.01 -9.14 3.41
N ALA A 131 -7.59 -8.05 4.06
CA ALA A 131 -7.65 -7.92 5.51
C ALA A 131 -9.10 -8.00 6.03
N LEU A 132 -10.02 -7.26 5.39
CA LEU A 132 -11.44 -7.29 5.73
C LEU A 132 -12.10 -8.64 5.44
N ARG A 133 -11.86 -9.25 4.27
CA ARG A 133 -12.42 -10.57 3.94
C ARG A 133 -12.06 -11.61 4.99
N ARG A 134 -10.78 -11.66 5.40
CA ARG A 134 -10.35 -12.59 6.43
C ARG A 134 -10.94 -12.29 7.80
N MET A 135 -11.31 -11.04 8.12
CA MET A 135 -12.04 -10.74 9.36
C MET A 135 -13.47 -11.27 9.31
N LEU A 136 -14.15 -11.12 8.17
CA LEU A 136 -15.52 -11.60 7.98
C LEU A 136 -15.59 -13.14 7.95
N SER A 137 -14.62 -13.82 7.32
CA SER A 137 -14.56 -15.29 7.31
C SER A 137 -14.16 -15.92 8.65
N SER A 138 -13.61 -15.14 9.58
CA SER A 138 -13.24 -15.61 10.92
C SER A 138 -14.28 -15.26 12.00
N ALA A 139 -15.39 -14.60 11.64
CA ALA A 139 -16.50 -14.38 12.56
C ALA A 139 -17.29 -15.71 12.70
N PRO A 140 -17.50 -16.22 13.93
CA PRO A 140 -18.36 -17.39 14.12
C PRO A 140 -19.76 -17.07 13.62
N ILE A 141 -20.36 -18.00 12.88
CA ILE A 141 -21.79 -17.99 12.55
C ILE A 141 -22.51 -18.10 13.91
N ILE A 142 -23.11 -17.00 14.36
CA ILE A 142 -24.03 -16.98 15.52
C ILE A 142 -25.39 -17.43 15.03
#